data_AF-A0A6G1DW74-F1
#
_entry.id   AF-A0A6G1DW74-F1
#
_cell.length_a   1.000
_cell.length_b   1.000
_cell.length_c   1.000
_cell.angle_alpha   90.00
_cell.angle_beta   90.00
_cell.angle_gamma   90.00
#
_symmetry.space_group_name_H-M   'P 1'
#
loop_
_entity.id
_entity.type
_entity.pdbx_description
1 polymer ?
#
loop_
_entity_poly.entity_id
_entity_poly.type
_entity_poly.pdbx_seq_one_letter_code
_entity_poly.pdbx_strand_id
1 'polypeptide(L)'
;MAASSGDDAPRPNPLPSALVSNLQSVLAARRPPPPAAEDAGAAAAVAETSAPEAGSSGAPPVADEGPAKPPVLLTCAGGIRSPGLAALVDALVAGGRCDVHVCAPESDKSACGHSITIRETVAATSVDFTGAKAYEISGTPVDCVSLALSGRLFSWSAPALVISGINAGANCGYEMFHSSAIAAAREALLYDVPSIAISLNWKKDKSKDNDLKDAAEVCLPLIHAALEGIEKGTFLRGCLLNIGVPSSPTANKGFKLTKQSVYSPAQSWQGVSTSRPTPATHFMGMHQSLGIQLAQLGKDASAAGAARRINAQRKTVEVESVAATGKPEVREVVKKLFRAEFIEKQHECLDEDIDLRALENGFISVTPLNIHGNVEPETGAPASDWLSVAVGLEEAKEDSVFTAEEQDAPVVAAEKEAPSAT
;
A
#
# COMPACT_ATOMS: atom_id res chain seq x y z
N MET A 1 62.31 11.20 31.82
CA MET A 1 61.03 10.48 31.63
C MET A 1 60.14 11.38 30.79
N ALA A 2 60.10 11.15 29.48
CA ALA A 2 59.28 11.93 28.56
C ALA A 2 58.24 10.97 27.95
N ALA A 3 56.98 11.37 28.07
CA ALA A 3 55.80 10.57 27.81
C ALA A 3 55.56 10.39 26.30
N SER A 4 55.13 9.19 25.93
CA SER A 4 54.57 8.84 24.63
C SER A 4 53.16 9.41 24.49
N SER A 5 52.88 10.13 23.42
CA SER A 5 51.51 10.35 22.92
C SER A 5 51.42 9.73 21.52
N GLY A 6 50.81 8.54 21.46
CA GLY A 6 50.38 7.93 20.21
C GLY A 6 49.16 8.66 19.68
N ASP A 7 49.23 9.03 18.41
CA ASP A 7 48.11 9.57 17.65
C ASP A 7 47.78 8.53 16.57
N ASP A 8 46.89 7.60 16.92
CA ASP A 8 46.38 6.56 16.02
C ASP A 8 44.89 6.83 15.78
N ALA A 9 44.61 7.82 14.93
CA ALA A 9 43.28 8.05 14.41
C ALA A 9 42.99 7.01 13.31
N PRO A 10 41.86 6.29 13.34
CA PRO A 10 41.53 5.31 12.31
C PRO A 10 41.34 6.02 10.97
N ARG A 11 42.20 5.74 10.00
CA ARG A 11 42.02 6.20 8.62
C ARG A 11 40.73 5.57 8.06
N PRO A 12 39.85 6.32 7.39
CA PRO A 12 38.69 5.74 6.74
C PRO A 12 39.17 4.76 5.67
N ASN A 13 38.65 3.53 5.71
CA ASN A 13 38.90 2.55 4.66
C ASN A 13 38.42 3.14 3.32
N PRO A 14 39.29 3.24 2.30
CA PRO A 14 38.85 3.69 0.98
C PRO A 14 37.82 2.69 0.45
N LEU A 15 36.71 3.21 -0.07
CA LEU A 15 35.67 2.37 -0.67
C LEU A 15 36.25 1.56 -1.85
N PRO A 16 35.74 0.35 -2.12
CA PRO A 16 36.18 -0.45 -3.25
C PRO A 16 36.03 0.33 -4.57
N SER A 17 37.04 0.27 -5.43
CA SER A 17 37.10 0.99 -6.72
C SER A 17 35.89 0.71 -7.63
N ALA A 18 35.33 -0.50 -7.55
CA ALA A 18 34.12 -0.88 -8.27
C ALA A 18 32.89 -0.06 -7.86
N LEU A 19 32.79 0.33 -6.59
CA LEU A 19 31.68 1.11 -6.05
C LEU A 19 31.79 2.58 -6.48
N VAL A 20 33.02 3.12 -6.50
CA VAL A 20 33.33 4.45 -7.03
C VAL A 20 33.04 4.54 -8.54
N SER A 21 33.46 3.52 -9.30
CA SER A 21 33.22 3.46 -10.75
C SER A 21 31.73 3.40 -11.12
N ASN A 22 30.93 2.66 -10.33
CA ASN A 22 29.47 2.60 -10.52
C ASN A 22 28.79 3.92 -10.18
N LEU A 23 29.25 4.63 -9.14
CA LEU A 23 28.72 5.95 -8.80
C LEU A 23 29.04 6.97 -9.89
N GLN A 24 30.28 6.98 -10.39
CA GLN A 24 30.71 7.88 -11.47
C GLN A 24 29.92 7.65 -12.78
N SER A 25 29.65 6.39 -13.15
CA SER A 25 28.87 6.08 -14.36
C SER A 25 27.41 6.50 -14.24
N VAL A 26 26.79 6.34 -13.07
CA VAL A 26 25.42 6.79 -12.78
C VAL A 26 25.31 8.32 -12.78
N LEU A 27 26.32 9.03 -12.28
CA LEU A 27 26.37 10.50 -12.30
C LEU A 27 26.59 11.04 -13.72
N ALA A 28 27.42 10.39 -14.53
CA ALA A 28 27.63 10.78 -15.93
C ALA A 28 26.37 10.59 -16.79
N ALA A 29 25.59 9.53 -16.52
CA ALA A 29 24.35 9.23 -17.26
C ALA A 29 23.19 10.21 -16.96
N ARG A 30 23.32 11.08 -15.95
CA ARG A 30 22.31 12.09 -15.58
C ARG A 30 22.54 13.47 -16.21
N ARG A 31 23.61 13.70 -16.97
CA ARG A 31 23.75 14.92 -17.77
C ARG A 31 22.86 14.84 -19.01
N PRO A 32 21.98 15.84 -19.26
CA PRO A 32 21.16 15.85 -20.46
C PRO A 32 22.05 15.92 -21.72
N PRO A 33 21.71 15.21 -22.81
CA PRO A 33 22.45 15.32 -24.06
C PRO A 33 22.27 16.73 -24.65
N PRO A 34 23.27 17.26 -25.39
CA PRO A 34 23.09 18.52 -26.11
C PRO A 34 21.99 18.38 -27.16
N PRO A 35 21.26 19.46 -27.48
CA PRO A 35 20.17 19.40 -28.46
C PRO A 35 20.71 19.02 -29.84
N ALA A 36 20.17 17.94 -30.41
CA ALA A 36 20.48 17.50 -31.76
C ALA A 36 19.74 18.37 -32.79
N ALA A 37 20.48 18.83 -33.80
CA ALA A 37 19.97 19.49 -34.98
C ALA A 37 19.11 18.53 -35.82
N GLU A 38 18.05 19.08 -36.41
CA GLU A 38 17.22 18.42 -37.41
C GLU A 38 18.06 17.99 -38.63
N ASP A 39 17.86 16.76 -39.11
CA ASP A 39 17.87 16.53 -40.55
C ASP A 39 16.99 15.35 -40.96
N ALA A 40 16.43 15.48 -42.15
CA ALA A 40 15.40 14.66 -42.77
C ALA A 40 15.98 13.47 -43.55
N GLY A 41 15.14 12.46 -43.85
CA GLY A 41 15.38 11.59 -45.01
C GLY A 41 14.94 10.12 -44.93
N ALA A 42 13.72 9.87 -45.44
CA ALA A 42 13.34 8.87 -46.46
C ALA A 42 13.56 7.34 -46.32
N ALA A 43 12.45 6.61 -46.60
CA ALA A 43 12.28 5.38 -47.41
C ALA A 43 12.83 4.04 -46.86
N ALA A 44 12.30 2.83 -47.15
CA ALA A 44 11.10 2.24 -47.75
C ALA A 44 11.22 0.68 -47.67
N ALA A 45 10.16 -0.06 -48.04
CA ALA A 45 10.04 -1.53 -48.35
C ALA A 45 9.84 -2.50 -47.15
N VAL A 46 8.77 -3.31 -46.97
CA VAL A 46 7.90 -4.23 -47.79
C VAL A 46 8.44 -5.67 -47.92
N ALA A 47 7.69 -6.65 -47.37
CA ALA A 47 7.34 -8.02 -47.87
C ALA A 47 7.01 -8.95 -46.66
N GLU A 48 5.78 -9.47 -46.46
CA GLU A 48 5.15 -10.68 -47.07
C GLU A 48 6.00 -11.97 -46.93
N THR A 49 5.58 -13.19 -46.59
CA THR A 49 4.33 -14.00 -46.41
C THR A 49 4.80 -15.27 -45.63
N SER A 50 4.01 -16.14 -44.98
CA SER A 50 3.07 -17.13 -45.52
C SER A 50 2.59 -18.10 -44.41
N ALA A 51 1.32 -18.49 -44.43
CA ALA A 51 0.76 -19.65 -43.72
C ALA A 51 0.88 -20.95 -44.54
N PRO A 52 0.51 -22.12 -43.97
CA PRO A 52 -0.66 -22.81 -44.55
C PRO A 52 -1.65 -23.49 -43.55
N GLU A 53 -2.86 -23.67 -44.08
CA GLU A 53 -4.07 -24.44 -43.69
C GLU A 53 -3.83 -25.96 -43.42
N ALA A 54 -4.73 -26.82 -42.93
CA ALA A 54 -6.08 -26.82 -42.33
C ALA A 54 -6.31 -28.23 -41.72
N GLY A 55 -7.29 -28.36 -40.80
CA GLY A 55 -7.78 -29.65 -40.31
C GLY A 55 -9.15 -29.50 -39.64
N SER A 56 -10.20 -29.95 -40.33
CA SER A 56 -11.61 -29.87 -39.95
C SER A 56 -12.03 -31.02 -39.03
N SER A 57 -12.80 -30.75 -37.97
CA SER A 57 -13.84 -31.66 -37.46
C SER A 57 -14.85 -30.91 -36.58
N GLY A 58 -16.14 -31.23 -36.76
CA GLY A 58 -17.28 -30.41 -36.37
C GLY A 58 -17.66 -30.37 -34.88
N ALA A 59 -18.34 -29.28 -34.51
CA ALA A 59 -19.07 -29.09 -33.26
C ALA A 59 -20.38 -28.32 -33.55
N PRO A 60 -21.46 -28.55 -32.77
CA PRO A 60 -22.82 -28.03 -33.05
C PRO A 60 -22.91 -26.51 -32.78
N PRO A 61 -24.00 -25.81 -33.20
CA PRO A 61 -23.99 -24.37 -33.30
C PRO A 61 -23.91 -23.75 -31.90
N VAL A 62 -22.85 -22.98 -31.67
CA VAL A 62 -22.72 -22.10 -30.52
C VAL A 62 -23.81 -21.04 -30.66
N ALA A 63 -24.64 -20.92 -29.63
CA ALA A 63 -25.60 -19.84 -29.50
C ALA A 63 -24.87 -18.51 -29.71
N ASP A 64 -25.55 -17.58 -30.36
CA ASP A 64 -25.12 -16.20 -30.59
C ASP A 64 -24.78 -15.51 -29.26
N GLU A 65 -23.55 -15.70 -28.78
CA GLU A 65 -23.01 -14.99 -27.63
C GLU A 65 -22.52 -13.63 -28.13
N GLY A 66 -23.19 -12.57 -27.68
CA GLY A 66 -22.63 -11.23 -27.75
C GLY A 66 -21.21 -11.20 -27.15
N PRO A 67 -20.45 -10.11 -27.35
CA PRO A 67 -19.06 -10.05 -26.90
C PRO A 67 -18.93 -10.48 -25.44
N ALA A 68 -18.01 -11.42 -25.18
CA ALA A 68 -17.79 -11.97 -23.86
C ALA A 68 -17.52 -10.83 -22.87
N LYS A 69 -18.26 -10.80 -21.76
CA LYS A 69 -18.16 -9.72 -20.77
C LYS A 69 -16.75 -9.69 -20.18
N PRO A 70 -16.13 -8.51 -20.02
CA PRO A 70 -14.79 -8.42 -19.46
C PRO A 70 -14.77 -8.91 -18.00
N PRO A 71 -13.82 -9.78 -17.61
CA PRO A 71 -13.69 -10.22 -16.23
C PRO A 71 -13.24 -9.06 -15.34
N VAL A 72 -13.93 -8.84 -14.22
CA VAL A 72 -13.58 -7.85 -13.20
C VAL A 72 -13.39 -8.56 -11.87
N LEU A 73 -12.23 -8.36 -11.25
CA LEU A 73 -11.89 -8.95 -9.95
C LEU A 73 -12.17 -7.95 -8.84
N LEU A 74 -12.93 -8.38 -7.83
CA LEU A 74 -13.24 -7.60 -6.64
C LEU A 74 -12.54 -8.17 -5.42
N THR A 75 -12.06 -7.28 -4.56
CA THR A 75 -11.57 -7.61 -3.22
C THR A 75 -11.99 -6.52 -2.24
N CYS A 76 -11.90 -6.78 -0.94
CA CYS A 76 -12.19 -5.77 0.08
C CYS A 76 -11.39 -6.08 1.35
N ALA A 77 -10.75 -5.07 1.92
CA ALA A 77 -9.94 -5.27 3.12
C ALA A 77 -10.79 -5.59 4.37
N GLY A 78 -12.08 -5.25 4.37
CA GLY A 78 -13.04 -5.68 5.40
C GLY A 78 -13.42 -7.16 5.34
N GLY A 79 -12.97 -7.89 4.31
CA GLY A 79 -13.20 -9.32 4.13
C GLY A 79 -14.40 -9.69 3.26
N ILE A 80 -14.52 -11.00 3.00
CA ILE A 80 -15.52 -11.58 2.10
C ILE A 80 -16.97 -11.34 2.57
N ARG A 81 -17.16 -11.18 3.88
CA ARG A 81 -18.48 -10.88 4.50
C ARG A 81 -18.75 -9.38 4.65
N SER A 82 -17.88 -8.50 4.15
CA SER A 82 -18.04 -7.06 4.35
C SER A 82 -19.27 -6.53 3.60
N PRO A 83 -20.07 -5.65 4.23
CA PRO A 83 -21.25 -5.07 3.57
C PRO A 83 -20.88 -4.22 2.35
N GLY A 84 -19.70 -3.61 2.35
CA GLY A 84 -19.21 -2.82 1.21
C GLY A 84 -18.80 -3.66 0.00
N LEU A 85 -18.27 -4.87 0.21
CA LEU A 85 -18.02 -5.81 -0.89
C LEU A 85 -19.33 -6.33 -1.46
N ALA A 86 -20.28 -6.72 -0.60
CA ALA A 86 -21.59 -7.19 -1.03
C ALA A 86 -22.32 -6.11 -1.86
N ALA A 87 -22.33 -4.87 -1.39
CA ALA A 87 -22.91 -3.74 -2.12
C ALA A 87 -22.28 -3.54 -3.51
N LEU A 88 -20.95 -3.65 -3.61
CA LEU A 88 -20.24 -3.49 -4.87
C LEU A 88 -20.53 -4.65 -5.85
N VAL A 89 -20.55 -5.89 -5.35
CA VAL A 89 -20.92 -7.06 -6.15
C VAL A 89 -22.33 -6.92 -6.69
N ASP A 90 -23.31 -6.61 -5.82
CA ASP A 90 -24.72 -6.47 -6.19
C ASP A 90 -24.90 -5.41 -7.30
N ALA A 91 -24.25 -4.24 -7.16
CA ALA A 91 -24.32 -3.15 -8.12
C ALA A 91 -23.73 -3.54 -9.49
N LEU A 92 -22.57 -4.20 -9.52
CA LEU A 92 -21.91 -4.61 -10.76
C LEU A 92 -22.63 -5.76 -11.47
N VAL A 93 -23.13 -6.74 -10.70
CA VAL A 93 -23.94 -7.85 -11.23
C VAL A 93 -25.25 -7.32 -11.82
N ALA A 94 -25.94 -6.42 -11.11
CA ALA A 94 -27.17 -5.80 -11.61
C ALA A 94 -26.93 -4.97 -12.87
N GLY A 95 -25.79 -4.28 -12.97
CA GLY A 95 -25.40 -3.52 -14.16
C GLY A 95 -25.12 -4.40 -15.38
N GLY A 96 -24.70 -5.66 -15.19
CA GLY A 96 -24.60 -6.67 -16.23
C GLY A 96 -23.53 -6.44 -17.30
N ARG A 97 -22.64 -5.45 -17.13
CA ARG A 97 -21.61 -5.03 -18.11
C ARG A 97 -20.29 -5.79 -18.02
N CYS A 98 -20.04 -6.51 -16.92
CA CYS A 98 -18.82 -7.27 -16.69
C CYS A 98 -19.13 -8.65 -16.11
N ASP A 99 -18.15 -9.55 -16.16
CA ASP A 99 -18.20 -10.84 -15.47
C ASP A 99 -17.51 -10.68 -14.10
N VAL A 100 -18.27 -10.80 -13.01
CA VAL A 100 -17.82 -10.45 -11.66
C VAL A 100 -17.17 -11.65 -10.97
N HIS A 101 -15.94 -11.45 -10.51
CA HIS A 101 -15.16 -12.43 -9.74
C HIS A 101 -14.74 -11.80 -8.41
N VAL A 102 -14.72 -12.58 -7.34
CA VAL A 102 -14.42 -12.08 -5.98
C VAL A 102 -13.30 -12.90 -5.37
N CYS A 103 -12.29 -12.24 -4.81
CA CYS A 103 -11.26 -12.87 -4.01
C CYS A 103 -10.94 -11.95 -2.83
N ALA A 104 -11.36 -12.32 -1.63
CA ALA A 104 -11.29 -11.45 -0.45
C ALA A 104 -10.90 -12.23 0.81
N PRO A 105 -10.30 -11.58 1.82
CA PRO A 105 -9.86 -12.27 3.01
C PRO A 105 -11.03 -12.77 3.86
N GLU A 106 -10.80 -13.81 4.66
CA GLU A 106 -11.79 -14.41 5.58
C GLU A 106 -12.23 -13.46 6.71
N SER A 107 -11.36 -12.50 7.06
CA SER A 107 -11.60 -11.55 8.14
C SER A 107 -11.21 -10.12 7.74
N ASP A 108 -11.56 -9.15 8.59
CA ASP A 108 -11.06 -7.79 8.46
C ASP A 108 -9.53 -7.75 8.53
N LYS A 109 -8.91 -7.12 7.53
CA LYS A 109 -7.48 -6.88 7.34
C LYS A 109 -7.24 -5.43 6.91
N SER A 110 -8.07 -4.48 7.32
CA SER A 110 -8.08 -3.09 6.80
C SER A 110 -6.75 -2.33 6.99
N ALA A 111 -5.99 -2.64 8.03
CA ALA A 111 -4.77 -1.92 8.42
C ALA A 111 -3.50 -2.80 8.43
N CYS A 112 -3.37 -3.74 7.48
CA CYS A 112 -2.17 -4.58 7.32
C CYS A 112 -1.18 -4.05 6.26
N GLY A 113 -1.48 -2.91 5.62
CA GLY A 113 -0.63 -2.32 4.58
C GLY A 113 -0.36 -3.26 3.41
N HIS A 114 0.81 -3.12 2.79
CA HIS A 114 1.27 -3.99 1.71
C HIS A 114 1.96 -5.26 2.23
N SER A 115 1.22 -6.10 2.97
CA SER A 115 1.74 -7.36 3.52
C SER A 115 1.42 -8.55 2.63
N ILE A 116 2.41 -9.43 2.45
CA ILE A 116 2.30 -10.68 1.69
C ILE A 116 2.64 -11.85 2.62
N THR A 117 1.86 -12.93 2.54
CA THR A 117 2.11 -14.16 3.29
C THR A 117 3.14 -15.02 2.55
N ILE A 118 4.37 -15.04 3.07
CA ILE A 118 5.50 -15.77 2.47
C ILE A 118 5.93 -16.91 3.40
N ARG A 119 6.21 -18.09 2.84
CA ARG A 119 6.63 -19.33 3.55
C ARG A 119 5.57 -19.94 4.47
N GLU A 120 4.33 -19.44 4.43
CA GLU A 120 3.18 -20.03 5.10
C GLU A 120 2.11 -20.39 4.07
N THR A 121 1.23 -21.33 4.42
CA THR A 121 0.16 -21.78 3.52
C THR A 121 -1.04 -20.84 3.61
N VAL A 122 -1.54 -20.41 2.46
CA VAL A 122 -2.80 -19.66 2.34
C VAL A 122 -3.90 -20.61 1.86
N ALA A 123 -5.02 -20.67 2.58
CA ALA A 123 -6.18 -21.45 2.19
C ALA A 123 -7.12 -20.61 1.30
N ALA A 124 -7.74 -21.27 0.31
CA ALA A 124 -8.76 -20.68 -0.55
C ALA A 124 -10.03 -21.53 -0.48
N THR A 125 -11.14 -20.92 -0.08
CA THR A 125 -12.45 -21.59 0.09
C THR A 125 -13.44 -20.96 -0.88
N SER A 126 -14.11 -21.77 -1.70
CA SER A 126 -15.18 -21.27 -2.58
C SER A 126 -16.36 -20.79 -1.73
N VAL A 127 -16.93 -19.64 -2.09
CA VAL A 127 -18.09 -19.04 -1.43
C VAL A 127 -19.16 -18.73 -2.46
N ASP A 128 -20.42 -18.90 -2.09
CA ASP A 128 -21.55 -18.53 -2.93
C ASP A 128 -21.78 -17.02 -2.89
N PHE A 129 -21.66 -16.38 -4.05
CA PHE A 129 -22.15 -15.02 -4.30
C PHE A 129 -23.13 -15.08 -5.48
N THR A 130 -24.29 -14.42 -5.34
CA THR A 130 -25.29 -14.40 -6.41
C THR A 130 -24.72 -13.66 -7.62
N GLY A 131 -24.51 -14.39 -8.72
CA GLY A 131 -24.00 -13.81 -9.98
C GLY A 131 -22.50 -13.55 -10.04
N ALA A 132 -21.71 -14.06 -9.09
CA ALA A 132 -20.25 -13.94 -9.11
C ALA A 132 -19.55 -15.22 -8.63
N LYS A 133 -18.37 -15.52 -9.18
CA LYS A 133 -17.50 -16.59 -8.66
C LYS A 133 -16.64 -16.01 -7.53
N ALA A 134 -16.73 -16.58 -6.32
CA ALA A 134 -16.06 -16.01 -5.16
C ALA A 134 -15.18 -17.01 -4.40
N TYR A 135 -14.03 -16.52 -3.95
CA TYR A 135 -13.14 -17.24 -3.03
C TYR A 135 -12.84 -16.39 -1.79
N GLU A 136 -12.98 -17.03 -0.63
CA GLU A 136 -12.49 -16.55 0.66
C GLU A 136 -11.06 -17.04 0.86
N ILE A 137 -10.17 -16.15 1.27
CA ILE A 137 -8.72 -16.41 1.41
C ILE A 137 -8.27 -16.18 2.86
N SER A 138 -7.46 -17.08 3.43
CA SER A 138 -6.97 -16.93 4.81
C SER A 138 -5.85 -15.88 4.97
N GLY A 139 -5.42 -15.26 3.87
CA GLY A 139 -4.30 -14.32 3.79
C GLY A 139 -4.70 -12.85 3.88
N THR A 140 -3.85 -11.98 3.33
CA THR A 140 -4.08 -10.52 3.23
C THR A 140 -4.84 -10.17 1.93
N PRO A 141 -5.37 -8.94 1.79
CA PRO A 141 -5.92 -8.47 0.52
C PRO A 141 -4.94 -8.54 -0.66
N VAL A 142 -3.64 -8.38 -0.40
CA VAL A 142 -2.58 -8.51 -1.40
C VAL A 142 -2.43 -9.97 -1.82
N ASP A 143 -2.45 -10.91 -0.87
CA ASP A 143 -2.46 -12.34 -1.18
C ASP A 143 -3.68 -12.72 -2.03
N CYS A 144 -4.85 -12.14 -1.76
CA CYS A 144 -6.06 -12.37 -2.55
C CYS A 144 -5.88 -11.99 -4.02
N VAL A 145 -5.37 -10.77 -4.26
CA VAL A 145 -5.14 -10.27 -5.62
C VAL A 145 -4.05 -11.07 -6.31
N SER A 146 -2.89 -11.25 -5.67
CA SER A 146 -1.77 -12.02 -6.23
C SER A 146 -2.16 -13.46 -6.56
N LEU A 147 -2.89 -14.13 -5.67
CA LEU A 147 -3.37 -15.49 -5.89
C LEU A 147 -4.41 -15.58 -7.02
N ALA A 148 -5.32 -14.60 -7.13
CA ALA A 148 -6.25 -14.52 -8.24
C ALA A 148 -5.52 -14.33 -9.59
N LEU A 149 -4.53 -13.44 -9.63
CA LEU A 149 -3.73 -13.14 -10.82
C LEU A 149 -2.74 -14.26 -11.19
N SER A 150 -2.44 -15.18 -10.26
CA SER A 150 -1.57 -16.33 -10.52
C SER A 150 -2.16 -17.37 -11.50
N GLY A 151 -3.43 -17.23 -11.88
CA GLY A 151 -4.13 -18.17 -12.76
C GLY A 151 -4.52 -19.49 -12.08
N ARG A 152 -4.50 -19.55 -10.75
CA ARG A 152 -4.79 -20.76 -9.97
C ARG A 152 -6.25 -20.90 -9.53
N LEU A 153 -6.97 -19.78 -9.40
CA LEU A 153 -8.35 -19.75 -8.90
C LEU A 153 -9.39 -19.54 -9.99
N PHE A 154 -9.03 -18.80 -11.04
CA PHE A 154 -9.94 -18.39 -12.10
C PHE A 154 -9.45 -18.88 -13.47
N SER A 155 -10.39 -19.07 -14.40
CA SER A 155 -10.10 -19.60 -15.74
C SER A 155 -9.60 -18.56 -16.74
N TRP A 156 -9.68 -17.27 -16.40
CA TRP A 156 -9.15 -16.18 -17.21
C TRP A 156 -7.64 -16.01 -16.98
N SER A 157 -6.93 -15.44 -17.97
CA SER A 157 -5.48 -15.16 -17.88
C SER A 157 -5.18 -13.90 -17.08
N ALA A 158 -5.96 -12.84 -17.27
CA ALA A 158 -5.93 -11.61 -16.48
C ALA A 158 -7.34 -10.97 -16.45
N PRO A 159 -7.72 -10.27 -15.36
CA PRO A 159 -8.95 -9.50 -15.34
C PRO A 159 -8.73 -8.19 -16.10
N ALA A 160 -9.80 -7.61 -16.65
CA ALA A 160 -9.74 -6.30 -17.27
C ALA A 160 -9.49 -5.20 -16.23
N LEU A 161 -10.02 -5.37 -15.02
CA LEU A 161 -9.94 -4.39 -13.93
C LEU A 161 -9.98 -5.11 -12.57
N VAL A 162 -9.20 -4.61 -11.61
CA VAL A 162 -9.30 -4.97 -10.20
C VAL A 162 -9.90 -3.83 -9.40
N ILE A 163 -10.92 -4.10 -8.57
CA ILE A 163 -11.52 -3.10 -7.69
C ILE A 163 -11.38 -3.57 -6.24
N SER A 164 -10.75 -2.76 -5.40
CA SER A 164 -10.63 -2.98 -3.96
C SER A 164 -11.59 -2.08 -3.19
N GLY A 165 -12.66 -2.65 -2.65
CA GLY A 165 -13.66 -1.93 -1.87
C GLY A 165 -15.06 -2.58 -1.88
N ILE A 166 -16.07 -1.91 -1.34
CA ILE A 166 -16.01 -0.57 -0.72
C ILE A 166 -15.54 -0.67 0.73
N ASN A 167 -14.48 0.04 1.07
CA ASN A 167 -13.93 0.03 2.43
C ASN A 167 -14.67 1.04 3.32
N ALA A 168 -14.97 0.65 4.56
CA ALA A 168 -15.56 1.54 5.56
C ALA A 168 -14.44 2.29 6.30
N GLY A 169 -14.24 3.55 5.93
CA GLY A 169 -13.17 4.40 6.43
C GLY A 169 -12.51 5.14 5.28
N ALA A 170 -12.20 6.43 5.47
CA ALA A 170 -11.49 7.19 4.45
C ALA A 170 -10.05 6.67 4.33
N ASN A 171 -9.52 6.59 3.11
CA ASN A 171 -8.11 6.30 2.86
C ASN A 171 -7.51 7.53 2.17
N CYS A 172 -7.17 8.54 2.95
CA CYS A 172 -6.62 9.82 2.48
C CYS A 172 -5.22 10.07 3.02
N GLY A 173 -4.45 10.84 2.26
CA GLY A 173 -3.09 11.23 2.61
C GLY A 173 -2.16 10.06 2.95
N TYR A 174 -1.44 10.15 4.07
CA TYR A 174 -0.48 9.13 4.51
C TYR A 174 -1.13 7.90 5.14
N GLU A 175 -2.42 7.94 5.46
CA GLU A 175 -3.16 6.75 5.87
C GLU A 175 -3.16 5.67 4.77
N MET A 176 -3.04 6.10 3.51
CA MET A 176 -2.93 5.20 2.35
C MET A 176 -1.75 4.20 2.44
N PHE A 177 -0.70 4.51 3.19
CA PHE A 177 0.43 3.58 3.37
C PHE A 177 0.07 2.36 4.24
N HIS A 178 -0.84 2.54 5.19
CA HIS A 178 -1.33 1.48 6.07
C HIS A 178 -2.56 0.76 5.51
N SER A 179 -3.19 1.35 4.49
CA SER A 179 -4.37 0.82 3.83
C SER A 179 -4.08 -0.43 3.02
N SER A 180 -4.67 -1.55 3.45
CA SER A 180 -4.60 -2.81 2.69
C SER A 180 -5.46 -2.80 1.44
N ALA A 181 -6.48 -1.92 1.40
CA ALA A 181 -7.32 -1.75 0.22
C ALA A 181 -6.52 -1.16 -0.95
N ILE A 182 -5.81 -0.06 -0.66
CA ILE A 182 -4.89 0.55 -1.63
C ILE A 182 -3.74 -0.41 -1.93
N ALA A 183 -3.26 -1.17 -0.95
CA ALA A 183 -2.26 -2.20 -1.22
C ALA A 183 -2.74 -3.27 -2.21
N ALA A 184 -3.98 -3.74 -2.10
CA ALA A 184 -4.52 -4.72 -3.04
C ALA A 184 -4.68 -4.15 -4.46
N ALA A 185 -5.15 -2.90 -4.60
CA ALA A 185 -5.18 -2.22 -5.90
C ALA A 185 -3.77 -1.99 -6.47
N ARG A 186 -2.82 -1.64 -5.61
CA ARG A 186 -1.40 -1.47 -5.96
C ARG A 186 -0.77 -2.78 -6.41
N GLU A 187 -1.10 -3.89 -5.76
CA GLU A 187 -0.65 -5.22 -6.17
C GLU A 187 -1.13 -5.55 -7.59
N ALA A 188 -2.40 -5.31 -7.91
CA ALA A 188 -2.90 -5.51 -9.28
C ALA A 188 -2.08 -4.72 -10.31
N LEU A 189 -1.76 -3.46 -10.00
CA LEU A 189 -0.98 -2.61 -10.87
C LEU A 189 0.48 -3.05 -10.99
N LEU A 190 1.07 -3.72 -9.99
CA LEU A 190 2.39 -4.36 -10.11
C LEU A 190 2.41 -5.52 -11.11
N TYR A 191 1.25 -6.11 -11.40
CA TYR A 191 1.04 -7.11 -12.46
C TYR A 191 0.54 -6.48 -13.78
N ASP A 192 0.69 -5.16 -13.95
CA ASP A 192 0.20 -4.38 -15.12
C ASP A 192 -1.32 -4.46 -15.33
N VAL A 193 -2.09 -4.76 -14.27
CA VAL A 193 -3.55 -4.79 -14.32
C VAL A 193 -4.13 -3.46 -13.83
N PRO A 194 -5.01 -2.80 -14.61
CA PRO A 194 -5.71 -1.60 -14.18
C PRO A 194 -6.43 -1.81 -12.84
N SER A 195 -6.40 -0.81 -11.96
CA SER A 195 -7.00 -0.97 -10.63
C SER A 195 -7.59 0.30 -10.03
N ILE A 196 -8.60 0.07 -9.20
CA ILE A 196 -9.34 1.10 -8.46
C ILE A 196 -9.44 0.68 -6.99
N ALA A 197 -9.22 1.61 -6.07
CA ALA A 197 -9.56 1.45 -4.65
C ALA A 197 -10.74 2.37 -4.31
N ILE A 198 -11.76 1.88 -3.62
CA ILE A 198 -12.96 2.66 -3.25
C ILE A 198 -13.14 2.63 -1.74
N SER A 199 -13.29 3.81 -1.16
CA SER A 199 -13.39 4.01 0.29
C SER A 199 -14.49 5.00 0.62
N LEU A 200 -15.43 4.62 1.48
CA LEU A 200 -16.45 5.51 2.02
C LEU A 200 -15.88 6.20 3.27
N ASN A 201 -16.00 7.52 3.37
CA ASN A 201 -15.69 8.29 4.58
C ASN A 201 -16.72 7.97 5.67
N TRP A 202 -16.62 6.77 6.23
CA TRP A 202 -17.53 6.21 7.20
C TRP A 202 -17.37 6.93 8.54
N LYS A 203 -18.48 7.42 9.09
CA LYS A 203 -18.52 8.07 10.40
C LYS A 203 -19.37 7.21 11.34
N LYS A 204 -18.74 6.65 12.38
CA LYS A 204 -19.32 5.65 13.28
C LYS A 204 -20.72 6.01 13.82
N ASP A 205 -20.98 7.28 14.09
CA ASP A 205 -22.24 7.74 14.68
C ASP A 205 -23.24 8.31 13.66
N LYS A 206 -22.89 8.34 12.36
CA LYS A 206 -23.71 8.96 11.31
C LYS A 206 -24.01 8.02 10.14
N SER A 207 -23.03 7.21 9.75
CA SER A 207 -23.12 6.32 8.61
C SER A 207 -23.93 5.06 8.91
N LYS A 208 -24.57 4.53 7.87
CA LYS A 208 -25.40 3.33 7.89
C LYS A 208 -24.95 2.41 6.77
N ASP A 209 -25.26 1.11 6.89
CA ASP A 209 -24.92 0.13 5.85
C ASP A 209 -25.50 0.48 4.47
N ASN A 210 -26.63 1.22 4.43
CA ASN A 210 -27.19 1.70 3.17
C ASN A 210 -26.26 2.70 2.46
N ASP A 211 -25.45 3.47 3.20
CA ASP A 211 -24.51 4.40 2.59
C ASP A 211 -23.43 3.65 1.80
N LEU A 212 -23.11 2.39 2.14
CA LEU A 212 -22.19 1.58 1.32
C LEU A 212 -22.82 1.16 -0.01
N LYS A 213 -24.15 0.91 -0.03
CA LYS A 213 -24.89 0.67 -1.27
C LYS A 213 -24.93 1.94 -2.12
N ASP A 214 -25.27 3.06 -1.51
CA ASP A 214 -25.28 4.35 -2.19
C ASP A 214 -23.88 4.71 -2.72
N ALA A 215 -22.82 4.38 -1.98
CA ALA A 215 -21.43 4.55 -2.43
C ALA A 215 -21.10 3.71 -3.67
N ALA A 216 -21.61 2.47 -3.77
CA ALA A 216 -21.43 1.63 -4.95
C ALA A 216 -22.12 2.25 -6.17
N GLU A 217 -23.38 2.64 -6.01
CA GLU A 217 -24.18 3.24 -7.08
C GLU A 217 -23.55 4.52 -7.64
N VAL A 218 -23.10 5.44 -6.78
CA VAL A 218 -22.47 6.69 -7.24
C VAL A 218 -21.11 6.46 -7.91
N CYS A 219 -20.44 5.34 -7.66
CA CYS A 219 -19.17 4.98 -8.30
C CYS A 219 -19.34 4.26 -9.65
N LEU A 220 -20.50 3.68 -9.94
CA LEU A 220 -20.74 2.94 -11.19
C LEU A 220 -20.39 3.72 -12.47
N PRO A 221 -20.74 5.02 -12.62
CA PRO A 221 -20.36 5.77 -13.83
C PRO A 221 -18.85 5.82 -14.06
N LEU A 222 -18.06 5.94 -12.98
CA LEU A 222 -16.61 6.00 -13.06
C LEU A 222 -16.01 4.60 -13.34
N ILE A 223 -16.58 3.54 -12.75
CA ILE A 223 -16.17 2.15 -13.05
C ILE A 223 -16.45 1.82 -14.52
N HIS A 224 -17.63 2.18 -15.05
CA HIS A 224 -17.97 1.98 -16.45
C HIS A 224 -17.04 2.77 -17.39
N ALA A 225 -16.76 4.04 -17.07
CA ALA A 225 -15.81 4.84 -17.83
C ALA A 225 -14.40 4.25 -17.81
N ALA A 226 -13.98 3.65 -16.69
CA ALA A 226 -12.70 2.94 -16.59
C ALA A 226 -12.68 1.72 -17.53
N LEU A 227 -13.70 0.87 -17.49
CA LEU A 227 -13.80 -0.31 -18.37
C LEU A 227 -13.79 0.07 -19.86
N GLU A 228 -14.59 1.07 -20.25
CA GLU A 228 -14.62 1.58 -21.63
C GLU A 228 -13.27 2.20 -22.03
N GLY A 229 -12.61 2.90 -21.11
CA GLY A 229 -11.28 3.46 -21.34
C GLY A 229 -10.19 2.40 -21.48
N ILE A 230 -10.30 1.29 -20.74
CA ILE A 230 -9.37 0.16 -20.84
C ILE A 230 -9.51 -0.51 -22.20
N GLU A 231 -10.74 -0.77 -22.64
CA GLU A 231 -11.04 -1.34 -23.96
C GLU A 231 -10.51 -0.46 -25.11
N LYS A 232 -10.62 0.86 -24.98
CA LYS A 232 -10.12 1.84 -25.97
C LYS A 232 -8.62 2.13 -25.84
N GLY A 233 -7.94 1.60 -24.83
CA GLY A 233 -6.54 1.88 -24.54
C GLY A 233 -6.26 3.31 -24.05
N THR A 234 -7.28 4.04 -23.59
CA THR A 234 -7.21 5.41 -23.08
C THR A 234 -7.20 5.51 -21.56
N PHE A 235 -7.31 4.37 -20.85
CA PHE A 235 -7.18 4.35 -19.39
C PHE A 235 -5.75 4.66 -18.96
N LEU A 236 -5.62 5.22 -17.75
CA LEU A 236 -4.33 5.65 -17.18
C LEU A 236 -3.36 4.47 -17.11
N ARG A 237 -2.11 4.69 -17.56
CA ARG A 237 -1.02 3.70 -17.46
C ARG A 237 -0.16 3.99 -16.24
N GLY A 238 0.29 2.94 -15.56
CA GLY A 238 1.20 3.04 -14.42
C GLY A 238 0.59 3.69 -13.16
N CYS A 239 -0.72 3.91 -13.14
CA CYS A 239 -1.43 4.55 -12.04
C CYS A 239 -2.67 3.74 -11.64
N LEU A 240 -2.94 3.68 -10.34
CA LEU A 240 -4.21 3.21 -9.79
C LEU A 240 -5.07 4.41 -9.40
N LEU A 241 -6.39 4.26 -9.40
CA LEU A 241 -7.29 5.32 -8.94
C LEU A 241 -7.76 5.05 -7.51
N ASN A 242 -7.40 5.93 -6.57
CA ASN A 242 -8.00 5.92 -5.24
C ASN A 242 -9.22 6.85 -5.21
N ILE A 243 -10.39 6.26 -4.97
CA ILE A 243 -11.68 6.94 -4.93
C ILE A 243 -12.13 7.06 -3.47
N GLY A 244 -12.30 8.29 -3.01
CA GLY A 244 -12.95 8.58 -1.73
C GLY A 244 -14.39 9.03 -1.95
N VAL A 245 -15.34 8.42 -1.24
CA VAL A 245 -16.76 8.80 -1.25
C VAL A 245 -17.06 9.57 0.04
N PRO A 246 -17.73 10.75 -0.02
CA PRO A 246 -18.07 11.51 1.17
C PRO A 246 -19.08 10.75 2.04
N SER A 247 -19.19 11.09 3.33
CA SER A 247 -20.06 10.39 4.29
C SER A 247 -21.54 10.35 3.92
N SER A 248 -21.99 11.24 3.01
CA SER A 248 -23.32 11.19 2.41
C SER A 248 -23.17 11.02 0.89
N PRO A 249 -23.14 9.77 0.38
CA PRO A 249 -22.90 9.49 -1.03
C PRO A 249 -23.95 10.11 -1.95
N THR A 250 -25.23 10.03 -1.59
CA THR A 250 -26.34 10.54 -2.42
C THR A 250 -26.38 12.07 -2.54
N ALA A 251 -25.82 12.79 -1.56
CA ALA A 251 -25.74 14.25 -1.55
C ALA A 251 -24.42 14.80 -2.12
N ASN A 252 -23.64 13.97 -2.81
CA ASN A 252 -22.34 14.37 -3.36
C ASN A 252 -22.49 15.48 -4.42
N LYS A 253 -21.46 16.32 -4.55
CA LYS A 253 -21.39 17.43 -5.51
C LYS A 253 -20.77 17.07 -6.86
N GLY A 254 -20.55 15.77 -7.11
CA GLY A 254 -19.83 15.25 -8.27
C GLY A 254 -18.40 14.79 -7.95
N PHE A 255 -17.66 14.45 -9.00
CA PHE A 255 -16.27 13.99 -8.91
C PHE A 255 -15.29 15.18 -8.94
N LYS A 256 -14.25 15.10 -8.11
CA LYS A 256 -13.13 16.05 -8.11
C LYS A 256 -11.82 15.29 -8.24
N LEU A 257 -11.01 15.67 -9.24
CA LEU A 257 -9.63 15.20 -9.35
C LEU A 257 -8.82 15.80 -8.20
N THR A 258 -8.08 14.98 -7.48
CA THR A 258 -7.35 15.39 -6.27
C THR A 258 -5.92 14.89 -6.26
N LYS A 259 -5.09 15.54 -5.43
CA LYS A 259 -3.76 15.09 -5.04
C LYS A 259 -3.82 14.40 -3.67
N GLN A 260 -2.87 13.52 -3.40
CA GLN A 260 -2.71 12.92 -2.07
C GLN A 260 -2.36 14.03 -1.07
N SER A 261 -3.14 14.16 0.01
CA SER A 261 -2.79 15.07 1.11
C SER A 261 -1.61 14.55 1.95
N VAL A 262 -1.11 15.39 2.86
CA VAL A 262 -0.18 14.96 3.93
C VAL A 262 -0.91 14.54 5.21
N TYR A 263 -2.24 14.30 5.12
CA TYR A 263 -3.03 13.90 6.27
C TYR A 263 -2.49 12.60 6.87
N SER A 264 -2.15 12.64 8.16
CA SER A 264 -1.72 11.47 8.91
C SER A 264 -2.38 11.49 10.28
N PRO A 265 -3.20 10.48 10.62
CA PRO A 265 -3.67 10.36 11.99
C PRO A 265 -2.49 10.12 12.93
N ALA A 266 -2.60 10.58 14.17
CA ALA A 266 -1.55 10.36 15.15
C ALA A 266 -1.64 8.94 15.69
N GLN A 267 -0.55 8.18 15.56
CA GLN A 267 -0.44 6.89 16.18
C GLN A 267 -0.14 7.04 17.68
N SER A 268 -0.93 6.38 18.52
CA SER A 268 -0.75 6.30 19.96
C SER A 268 -0.65 4.85 20.42
N TRP A 269 0.13 4.60 21.47
CA TRP A 269 0.28 3.26 22.06
C TRP A 269 -0.27 3.27 23.48
N GLN A 270 -1.23 2.38 23.75
CA GLN A 270 -1.83 2.22 25.07
C GLN A 270 -1.36 0.91 25.71
N GLY A 271 -0.93 0.98 26.98
CA GLY A 271 -0.60 -0.21 27.76
C GLY A 271 -1.87 -1.00 28.12
N VAL A 272 -1.85 -2.30 27.88
CA VAL A 272 -2.98 -3.20 28.18
C VAL A 272 -2.63 -4.05 29.39
N SER A 273 -3.47 -3.98 30.44
CA SER A 273 -3.34 -4.85 31.61
C SER A 273 -3.73 -6.30 31.27
N THR A 274 -3.05 -7.27 31.87
CA THR A 274 -3.37 -8.71 31.75
C THR A 274 -4.61 -9.14 32.54
N SER A 275 -5.31 -8.23 33.22
CA SER A 275 -6.57 -8.54 33.91
C SER A 275 -7.69 -8.83 32.91
N ARG A 276 -7.86 -10.11 32.59
CA ARG A 276 -8.93 -10.63 31.73
C ARG A 276 -10.30 -10.31 32.37
N PRO A 277 -11.24 -9.62 31.70
CA PRO A 277 -12.64 -9.65 32.11
C PRO A 277 -13.19 -11.03 31.77
N THR A 278 -13.72 -11.74 32.76
CA THR A 278 -14.48 -12.98 32.55
C THR A 278 -15.71 -12.67 31.68
N PRO A 279 -16.16 -13.54 30.75
CA PRO A 279 -17.27 -13.24 29.82
C PRO A 279 -18.65 -13.02 30.46
N ALA A 280 -18.74 -12.93 31.79
CA ALA A 280 -19.99 -12.78 32.53
C ALA A 280 -20.36 -11.31 32.83
N THR A 281 -19.49 -10.34 32.56
CA THR A 281 -19.73 -8.94 32.99
C THR A 281 -20.44 -8.06 31.95
N HIS A 282 -20.89 -8.62 30.81
CA HIS A 282 -21.65 -7.84 29.82
C HIS A 282 -23.18 -7.99 29.93
N PHE A 283 -23.67 -8.70 30.96
CA PHE A 283 -25.09 -8.82 31.26
C PHE A 283 -25.35 -8.49 32.73
N MET A 284 -25.26 -7.22 33.12
CA MET A 284 -25.78 -6.74 34.42
C MET A 284 -25.86 -5.20 34.45
N GLY A 285 -26.67 -4.65 33.54
CA GLY A 285 -27.34 -3.38 33.81
C GLY A 285 -28.55 -3.63 34.70
N MET A 286 -28.59 -2.96 35.86
CA MET A 286 -29.82 -2.65 36.62
C MET A 286 -30.54 -3.78 37.38
N HIS A 287 -29.91 -4.34 38.43
CA HIS A 287 -30.55 -4.56 39.75
C HIS A 287 -29.51 -5.10 40.75
N GLN A 288 -29.19 -4.35 41.80
CA GLN A 288 -28.45 -4.90 42.95
C GLN A 288 -29.42 -5.80 43.74
N SER A 289 -29.30 -7.12 43.61
CA SER A 289 -30.11 -8.07 44.37
C SER A 289 -29.35 -8.57 45.60
N LEU A 290 -30.08 -8.63 46.72
CA LEU A 290 -29.68 -9.07 48.06
C LEU A 290 -28.90 -10.40 48.12
N GLY A 291 -28.91 -11.19 47.06
CA GLY A 291 -28.21 -12.48 46.95
C GLY A 291 -26.68 -12.36 46.98
N ILE A 292 -26.11 -11.24 46.50
CA ILE A 292 -24.65 -11.04 46.51
C ILE A 292 -24.13 -10.83 47.95
N GLN A 293 -24.92 -10.20 48.83
CA GLN A 293 -24.53 -10.01 50.23
C GLN A 293 -24.56 -11.32 51.04
N LEU A 294 -25.49 -12.24 50.74
CA LEU A 294 -25.56 -13.55 51.40
C LEU A 294 -24.46 -14.51 50.94
N ALA A 295 -24.03 -14.44 49.67
CA ALA A 295 -22.93 -15.25 49.15
C ALA A 295 -21.57 -14.85 49.74
N GLN A 296 -21.39 -13.57 50.09
CA GLN A 296 -20.17 -13.07 50.73
C GLN A 296 -20.05 -13.56 52.19
N LEU A 297 -21.15 -13.58 52.94
CA LEU A 297 -21.21 -14.11 54.31
C LEU A 297 -20.93 -15.62 54.40
N GLY A 298 -21.24 -16.40 53.35
CA GLY A 298 -20.93 -17.84 53.29
C GLY A 298 -19.45 -18.16 53.04
N LYS A 299 -18.72 -17.30 52.32
CA LYS A 299 -17.29 -17.49 52.02
C LYS A 299 -16.40 -17.23 53.24
N ASP A 300 -16.75 -16.23 54.05
CA ASP A 300 -15.97 -15.86 55.24
C ASP A 300 -16.08 -16.91 56.37
N ALA A 301 -17.21 -17.62 56.45
CA ALA A 301 -17.38 -18.74 57.39
C ALA A 301 -16.57 -20.00 57.00
N SER A 302 -16.32 -20.22 55.70
CA SER A 302 -15.56 -21.36 55.18
C SER A 302 -14.04 -21.19 55.35
N ALA A 303 -13.54 -19.96 55.21
CA ALA A 303 -12.13 -19.63 55.41
C ALA A 303 -11.69 -19.79 56.89
N ALA A 304 -12.58 -19.55 57.86
CA ALA A 304 -12.30 -19.74 59.28
C ALA A 304 -12.24 -21.23 59.72
N GLY A 305 -12.89 -22.14 58.97
CA GLY A 305 -12.90 -23.58 59.25
C GLY A 305 -11.69 -24.35 58.70
N ALA A 306 -11.11 -23.89 57.59
CA ALA A 306 -9.98 -24.56 56.93
C ALA A 306 -8.63 -24.34 57.64
N ALA A 307 -8.51 -23.29 58.47
CA ALA A 307 -7.28 -22.96 59.19
C ALA A 307 -6.99 -23.85 60.44
N ARG A 308 -7.85 -24.82 60.78
CA ARG A 308 -7.67 -25.68 61.98
C ARG A 308 -7.38 -27.16 61.71
N ARG A 309 -7.11 -27.59 60.46
CA ARG A 309 -6.87 -29.03 60.16
C ARG A 309 -5.65 -29.35 59.30
N ILE A 310 -4.55 -28.61 59.44
CA ILE A 310 -3.27 -29.01 58.82
C ILE A 310 -2.19 -29.00 59.89
N ASN A 311 -2.31 -29.93 60.84
CA ASN A 311 -1.18 -30.32 61.69
C ASN A 311 -1.38 -31.78 62.15
N ALA A 312 -1.30 -32.73 61.20
CA ALA A 312 -1.14 -34.14 61.52
C ALA A 312 -0.64 -34.92 60.28
N GLN A 313 0.44 -35.66 60.50
CA GLN A 313 0.93 -36.84 59.76
C GLN A 313 1.86 -36.64 58.56
N ARG A 314 3.15 -36.75 58.89
CA ARG A 314 4.24 -37.30 58.07
C ARG A 314 3.96 -38.76 57.66
N LYS A 315 4.28 -39.13 56.41
CA LYS A 315 5.16 -40.29 56.13
C LYS A 315 5.72 -40.30 54.70
N THR A 316 7.06 -40.37 54.69
CA THR A 316 8.08 -40.76 53.72
C THR A 316 7.67 -41.66 52.55
N VAL A 317 8.18 -41.36 51.34
CA VAL A 317 8.95 -42.30 50.49
C VAL A 317 9.98 -41.49 49.68
N GLU A 318 11.25 -41.83 49.86
CA GLU A 318 12.39 -41.36 49.07
C GLU A 318 12.53 -42.18 47.78
N VAL A 319 12.81 -41.52 46.67
CA VAL A 319 13.56 -42.10 45.55
C VAL A 319 14.59 -41.06 45.11
N GLU A 320 15.83 -41.28 45.54
CA GLU A 320 17.01 -40.58 45.03
C GLU A 320 17.26 -40.97 43.57
N SER A 321 17.26 -40.01 42.66
CA SER A 321 17.99 -40.12 41.40
C SER A 321 18.95 -38.94 41.30
N VAL A 322 20.23 -39.25 41.50
CA VAL A 322 21.35 -38.31 41.33
C VAL A 322 21.54 -38.07 39.84
N ALA A 323 21.03 -36.94 39.36
CA ALA A 323 21.46 -36.34 38.09
C ALA A 323 21.89 -34.90 38.40
N ALA A 324 23.21 -34.70 38.44
CA ALA A 324 23.83 -33.37 38.52
C ALA A 324 23.34 -32.54 37.34
N THR A 325 22.37 -31.68 37.59
CA THR A 325 21.77 -30.80 36.58
C THR A 325 22.13 -29.38 36.98
N GLY A 326 23.03 -28.76 36.21
CA GLY A 326 23.26 -27.32 36.33
C GLY A 326 21.92 -26.61 36.26
N LYS A 327 21.63 -25.76 37.26
CA LYS A 327 20.38 -24.98 37.29
C LYS A 327 20.31 -24.16 36.00
N PRO A 328 19.26 -24.31 35.17
CA PRO A 328 19.01 -23.30 34.16
C PRO A 328 18.64 -22.02 34.91
N GLU A 329 19.39 -20.94 34.69
CA GLU A 329 18.95 -19.60 35.08
C GLU A 329 17.60 -19.35 34.41
N VAL A 330 16.52 -19.47 35.18
CA VAL A 330 15.18 -19.08 34.73
C VAL A 330 15.20 -17.57 34.59
N ARG A 331 15.49 -17.08 33.39
CA ARG A 331 15.32 -15.66 33.05
C ARG A 331 13.82 -15.34 33.18
N GLU A 332 13.48 -14.48 34.12
CA GLU A 332 12.11 -14.02 34.30
C GLU A 332 11.69 -13.23 33.05
N VAL A 333 10.76 -13.77 32.28
CA VAL A 333 10.22 -13.11 31.08
C VAL A 333 8.99 -12.30 31.47
N VAL A 334 9.16 -10.98 31.60
CA VAL A 334 8.04 -10.06 31.85
C VAL A 334 7.40 -9.65 30.52
N LYS A 335 6.18 -10.13 30.26
CA LYS A 335 5.41 -9.76 29.06
C LYS A 335 4.64 -8.45 29.30
N LYS A 336 4.91 -7.43 28.48
CA LYS A 336 4.13 -6.19 28.42
C LYS A 336 3.23 -6.20 27.18
N LEU A 337 1.97 -5.82 27.33
CA LEU A 337 1.00 -5.80 26.24
C LEU A 337 0.65 -4.35 25.89
N PHE A 338 0.56 -4.07 24.60
CA PHE A 338 0.23 -2.74 24.09
C PHE A 338 -0.77 -2.86 22.94
N ARG A 339 -1.56 -1.81 22.75
CA ARG A 339 -2.46 -1.63 21.61
C ARG A 339 -2.13 -0.32 20.92
N ALA A 340 -2.03 -0.34 19.59
CA ALA A 340 -1.94 0.88 18.79
C ALA A 340 -3.34 1.39 18.46
N GLU A 341 -3.54 2.70 18.56
CA GLU A 341 -4.77 3.39 18.17
C GLU A 341 -4.44 4.67 17.40
N PHE A 342 -5.19 4.94 16.34
CA PHE A 342 -5.10 6.18 15.58
C PHE A 342 -6.03 7.23 16.18
N ILE A 343 -5.49 8.41 16.44
CA ILE A 343 -6.23 9.57 16.93
C ILE A 343 -6.37 10.55 15.77
N GLU A 344 -7.61 10.85 15.39
CA GLU A 344 -7.90 11.87 14.38
C GLU A 344 -7.33 13.22 14.85
N LYS A 345 -6.46 13.81 14.03
CA LYS A 345 -6.01 15.19 14.21
C LYS A 345 -6.78 16.09 13.26
N GLN A 346 -7.20 17.26 13.75
CA GLN A 346 -7.65 18.32 12.86
C GLN A 346 -6.45 18.77 12.02
N HIS A 347 -6.63 18.75 10.70
CA HIS A 347 -5.60 19.15 9.77
C HIS A 347 -6.02 20.45 9.10
N GLU A 348 -5.29 21.53 9.34
CA GLU A 348 -5.49 22.81 8.67
C GLU A 348 -4.61 22.85 7.41
N CYS A 349 -5.04 22.17 6.35
CA CYS A 349 -4.47 22.40 5.01
C CYS A 349 -5.40 23.34 4.24
N LEU A 350 -4.85 24.40 3.66
CA LEU A 350 -5.61 25.36 2.85
C LEU A 350 -5.73 24.94 1.38
N ASP A 351 -5.05 23.88 0.96
CA ASP A 351 -5.13 23.36 -0.40
C ASP A 351 -6.50 22.70 -0.63
N GLU A 352 -7.30 23.27 -1.53
CA GLU A 352 -8.63 22.77 -1.86
C GLU A 352 -8.58 21.55 -2.79
N ASP A 353 -7.46 21.27 -3.45
CA ASP A 353 -7.30 20.19 -4.44
C ASP A 353 -6.75 18.89 -3.86
N ILE A 354 -6.72 18.77 -2.53
CA ILE A 354 -6.35 17.53 -1.84
C ILE A 354 -7.55 16.64 -1.56
N ASP A 355 -7.29 15.34 -1.51
CA ASP A 355 -8.27 14.27 -1.30
C ASP A 355 -9.17 14.47 -0.07
N LEU A 356 -8.59 14.73 1.11
CA LEU A 356 -9.35 14.89 2.35
C LEU A 356 -10.31 16.08 2.29
N ARG A 357 -9.83 17.22 1.77
CA ARG A 357 -10.61 18.45 1.67
C ARG A 357 -11.77 18.30 0.69
N ALA A 358 -11.56 17.59 -0.42
CA ALA A 358 -12.63 17.28 -1.35
C ALA A 358 -13.76 16.48 -0.67
N LEU A 359 -13.42 15.49 0.17
CA LEU A 359 -14.41 14.71 0.94
C LEU A 359 -15.16 15.55 1.96
N GLU A 360 -14.46 16.42 2.69
CA GLU A 360 -15.06 17.37 3.65
C GLU A 360 -16.04 18.32 2.95
N ASN A 361 -15.69 18.76 1.74
CA ASN A 361 -16.51 19.62 0.90
C ASN A 361 -17.67 18.88 0.20
N GLY A 362 -17.80 17.56 0.35
CA GLY A 362 -18.87 16.74 -0.20
C GLY A 362 -18.67 16.32 -1.67
N PHE A 363 -17.45 16.36 -2.18
CA PHE A 363 -17.10 15.80 -3.48
C PHE A 363 -16.63 14.35 -3.35
N ILE A 364 -16.82 13.55 -4.40
CA ILE A 364 -16.13 12.26 -4.55
C ILE A 364 -14.71 12.58 -5.02
N SER A 365 -13.71 12.22 -4.21
CA SER A 365 -12.31 12.46 -4.56
C SER A 365 -11.80 11.35 -5.49
N VAL A 366 -11.03 11.73 -6.51
CA VAL A 366 -10.37 10.80 -7.44
C VAL A 366 -8.88 11.15 -7.44
N THR A 367 -8.08 10.31 -6.80
CA THR A 367 -6.63 10.53 -6.64
C THR A 367 -5.86 9.47 -7.42
N PRO A 368 -5.24 9.80 -8.56
CA PRO A 368 -4.32 8.90 -9.25
C PRO A 368 -3.06 8.69 -8.40
N LEU A 369 -2.69 7.44 -8.14
CA LEU A 369 -1.47 7.08 -7.42
C LEU A 369 -0.54 6.29 -8.33
N ASN A 370 0.69 6.78 -8.48
CA ASN A 370 1.74 6.13 -9.26
C ASN A 370 2.58 5.19 -8.36
N ILE A 371 3.02 4.06 -8.89
CA ILE A 371 3.92 3.13 -8.20
C ILE A 371 5.39 3.42 -8.54
N HIS A 372 5.65 3.94 -9.73
CA HIS A 372 7.00 4.34 -10.12
C HIS A 372 7.37 5.59 -9.33
N GLY A 373 8.22 5.41 -8.31
CA GLY A 373 8.87 6.49 -7.61
C GLY A 373 9.73 7.26 -8.60
N ASN A 374 9.18 8.28 -9.23
CA ASN A 374 9.98 9.25 -9.92
C ASN A 374 10.74 9.96 -8.80
N VAL A 375 12.03 9.66 -8.66
CA VAL A 375 12.90 10.41 -7.75
C VAL A 375 12.83 11.84 -8.24
N GLU A 376 12.10 12.69 -7.52
CA GLU A 376 11.98 14.08 -7.89
C GLU A 376 13.40 14.63 -8.09
N PRO A 377 13.65 15.43 -9.14
CA PRO A 377 14.97 16.00 -9.39
C PRO A 377 15.53 16.73 -8.15
N GLU A 378 14.63 17.23 -7.29
CA GLU A 378 14.91 17.87 -6.00
C GLU A 378 15.56 16.97 -4.94
N THR A 379 15.45 15.64 -5.03
CA THR A 379 16.09 14.70 -4.08
C THR A 379 17.39 14.12 -4.63
N GLY A 380 17.52 14.02 -5.96
CA GLY A 380 18.69 13.44 -6.61
C GLY A 380 19.96 14.28 -6.45
N ALA A 381 19.87 15.59 -6.66
CA ALA A 381 21.01 16.48 -6.53
C ALA A 381 21.51 16.59 -5.08
N PRO A 382 20.66 16.85 -4.06
CA PRO A 382 21.12 16.88 -2.67
C PRO A 382 21.70 15.55 -2.17
N ALA A 383 21.13 14.41 -2.60
CA ALA A 383 21.68 13.09 -2.25
C ALA A 383 23.05 12.86 -2.90
N SER A 384 23.22 13.29 -4.16
CA SER A 384 24.50 13.22 -4.87
C SER A 384 25.56 14.12 -4.24
N ASP A 385 25.19 15.36 -3.90
CA ASP A 385 26.09 16.32 -3.25
C ASP A 385 26.51 15.79 -1.87
N TRP A 386 25.56 15.28 -1.08
CA TRP A 386 25.84 14.64 0.20
C TRP A 386 26.77 13.43 0.06
N LEU A 387 26.53 12.56 -0.92
CA LEU A 387 27.40 11.41 -1.20
C LEU A 387 28.82 11.83 -1.59
N SER A 388 28.95 12.88 -2.41
CA SER A 388 30.26 13.38 -2.85
C SER A 388 31.09 13.91 -1.67
N VAL A 389 30.43 14.66 -0.76
CA VAL A 389 31.05 15.12 0.50
C VAL A 389 31.37 13.95 1.42
N ALA A 390 30.44 13.01 1.62
CA ALA A 390 30.61 11.89 2.55
C ALA A 390 31.71 10.90 2.12
N VAL A 391 31.95 10.77 0.81
CA VAL A 391 32.95 9.85 0.24
C VAL A 391 34.31 10.54 0.02
N GLY A 392 34.43 11.84 0.29
CA GLY A 392 35.67 12.58 0.07
C GLY A 392 36.04 12.73 -1.40
N LEU A 393 35.03 12.69 -2.29
CA LEU A 393 35.17 13.06 -3.70
C LEU A 393 35.14 14.59 -3.82
N GLU A 394 35.99 15.29 -3.08
CA GLU A 394 36.32 16.66 -3.47
C GLU A 394 37.17 16.55 -4.72
N GLU A 395 36.68 17.14 -5.81
CA GLU A 395 37.47 17.30 -7.03
C GLU A 395 38.83 17.88 -6.64
N ALA A 396 39.90 17.14 -6.95
CA ALA A 396 41.22 17.71 -7.10
C ALA A 396 41.11 18.76 -8.23
N LYS A 397 40.76 19.99 -7.86
CA LYS A 397 40.90 21.17 -8.70
C LYS A 397 42.41 21.35 -8.88
N GLU A 398 42.96 20.72 -9.90
CA GLU A 398 44.32 20.98 -10.36
C GLU A 398 44.43 22.45 -10.73
N ASP A 399 45.20 23.18 -9.93
CA ASP A 399 45.85 24.43 -10.31
C ASP A 399 46.72 24.17 -11.56
N SER A 400 46.14 24.32 -12.75
CA SER A 400 46.89 24.53 -13.99
C SER A 400 46.69 25.97 -14.46
N VAL A 401 47.30 26.90 -13.72
CA VAL A 401 47.63 28.22 -14.24
C VAL A 401 48.68 28.01 -15.33
N PHE A 402 48.23 27.86 -16.58
CA PHE A 402 49.09 27.99 -17.75
C PHE A 402 49.14 29.46 -18.13
N THR A 403 50.28 30.08 -17.82
CA THR A 403 50.70 31.39 -18.31
C THR A 403 50.87 31.35 -19.83
N ALA A 404 50.23 32.28 -20.54
CA ALA A 404 50.64 32.68 -21.87
C ALA A 404 50.68 34.21 -21.92
N GLU A 405 51.91 34.73 -21.94
CA GLU A 405 52.25 36.13 -22.10
C GLU A 405 51.73 36.70 -23.43
N GLU A 406 51.21 37.91 -23.33
CA GLU A 406 50.82 38.80 -24.42
C GLU A 406 52.07 39.54 -24.93
N GLN A 407 52.57 39.16 -26.10
CA GLN A 407 53.47 39.98 -26.93
C GLN A 407 53.16 39.71 -28.40
N ASP A 408 52.49 40.63 -29.08
CA ASP A 408 53.05 41.24 -30.30
C ASP A 408 52.14 42.33 -30.89
N ALA A 409 52.73 43.51 -31.07
CA ALA A 409 52.42 44.50 -32.09
C ALA A 409 53.70 45.34 -32.29
N PRO A 410 53.92 46.08 -33.41
CA PRO A 410 53.03 46.35 -34.56
C PRO A 410 53.77 46.30 -35.94
N VAL A 411 53.07 46.67 -37.04
CA VAL A 411 53.52 47.48 -38.23
C VAL A 411 52.45 47.29 -39.35
N VAL A 412 51.47 48.19 -39.54
CA VAL A 412 51.41 49.45 -40.35
C VAL A 412 50.89 49.30 -41.80
N ALA A 413 49.78 50.02 -42.04
CA ALA A 413 49.27 50.72 -43.23
C ALA A 413 48.71 49.98 -44.47
N ALA A 414 47.44 50.27 -44.80
CA ALA A 414 47.09 51.23 -45.86
C ALA A 414 45.59 51.60 -45.85
N GLU A 415 45.30 52.90 -45.95
CA GLU A 415 43.99 53.55 -46.07
C GLU A 415 43.28 53.27 -47.41
N LYS A 416 41.94 53.35 -47.42
CA LYS A 416 41.22 54.33 -48.27
C LYS A 416 39.71 54.44 -48.00
N GLU A 417 39.32 55.69 -47.68
CA GLU A 417 38.15 56.48 -48.14
C GLU A 417 36.69 55.95 -48.02
N ALA A 418 35.88 56.79 -47.37
CA ALA A 418 34.40 56.83 -47.31
C ALA A 418 33.80 57.46 -48.61
N PRO A 419 32.52 57.94 -48.71
CA PRO A 419 31.35 57.89 -47.79
C PRO A 419 29.97 57.67 -48.48
N SER A 420 28.89 57.87 -47.69
CA SER A 420 27.50 58.21 -48.06
C SER A 420 26.53 57.04 -48.30
N ALA A 421 25.21 57.16 -48.11
CA ALA A 421 24.29 57.99 -47.31
C ALA A 421 22.88 57.56 -47.76
N THR A 422 21.97 57.19 -46.85
CA THR A 422 20.56 57.64 -46.77
C THR A 422 19.84 56.96 -45.62
#